data_AF-A0A1H3Z4M7-F1
#
_entry.id   AF-A0A1H3Z4M7-F1
#
_cell.length_a   1.000
_cell.length_b   1.000
_cell.length_c   1.000
_cell.angle_alpha   90.00
_cell.angle_beta   90.00
_cell.angle_gamma   90.00
#
_symmetry.space_group_name_H-M   'P 1'
#
loop_
_entity.id
_entity.type
_entity.pdbx_description
1 polymer ?
#
loop_
_entity_poly.entity_id
_entity_poly.type
_entity_poly.pdbx_seq_one_letter_code
_entity_poly.pdbx_strand_id
1 'polypeptide(L)'
;MLNLPSKISVTGNGTIYYIYDAAGGKLRRWTVDCTSLPGIQTTTLYLGSTLYQNDTLKFFGTAVGRSRPASSYSSWINDYFLKDHLGNTRVIITDDYTVSSAIIEVNSYYPYGLEMKNIGYHQSGVTANPYKYNSGAELNQQLGINLYETTFRSLDPHGRFWQLDPRPDPMGSLYATMAGNPILFSDPLGDMINYDNEG
;
A
#
# COMPACT_ATOMS: atom_id res chain seq x y z
N MET A 1 18.40 5.10 14.26
CA MET A 1 18.24 5.76 12.95
C MET A 1 17.68 4.72 11.99
N LEU A 2 16.52 4.97 11.37
CA LEU A 2 15.89 4.02 10.45
C LEU A 2 16.51 4.12 9.05
N ASN A 3 16.67 2.99 8.38
CA ASN A 3 17.27 2.90 7.05
C ASN A 3 16.22 3.00 5.93
N LEU A 4 15.26 3.93 6.05
CA LEU A 4 14.19 4.11 5.07
C LEU A 4 14.64 5.03 3.91
N PRO A 5 14.13 4.82 2.68
CA PRO A 5 14.51 5.62 1.53
C PRO A 5 13.93 7.03 1.67
N SER A 6 14.80 8.05 1.60
CA SER A 6 14.39 9.45 1.48
C SER A 6 14.09 9.86 0.04
N LYS A 7 14.65 9.14 -0.94
CA LYS A 7 14.41 9.34 -2.37
C LYS A 7 14.58 8.04 -3.17
N ILE A 8 13.81 7.88 -4.23
CA ILE A 8 13.95 6.81 -5.24
C ILE A 8 13.90 7.49 -6.62
N SER A 9 14.98 7.41 -7.38
CA SER A 9 15.04 7.93 -8.74
C SER A 9 14.90 6.79 -9.75
N VAL A 10 13.94 6.92 -10.67
CA VAL A 10 13.69 5.96 -11.74
C VAL A 10 14.15 6.58 -13.04
N THR A 11 15.20 6.00 -13.63
CA THR A 11 15.80 6.47 -14.88
C THR A 11 14.73 6.59 -15.97
N GLY A 12 14.60 7.78 -16.55
CA GLY A 12 13.62 8.08 -17.61
C GLY A 12 12.21 8.42 -17.13
N ASN A 13 11.85 8.11 -15.87
CA ASN A 13 10.48 8.33 -15.38
C ASN A 13 10.38 9.47 -14.37
N GLY A 14 11.37 9.68 -13.50
CA GLY A 14 11.32 10.76 -12.51
C GLY A 14 11.88 10.39 -11.14
N THR A 15 11.41 11.04 -10.08
CA THR A 15 11.86 10.78 -8.70
C THR A 15 10.72 10.84 -7.69
N ILE A 16 10.73 9.90 -6.74
CA ILE A 16 9.84 9.84 -5.59
C ILE A 16 10.63 10.25 -4.34
N TYR A 17 10.03 11.03 -3.47
CA TYR A 17 10.62 11.52 -2.23
C TYR A 17 9.73 11.21 -1.04
N TYR A 18 10.36 11.07 0.12
CA TYR A 18 9.68 10.67 1.35
C TYR A 18 10.13 11.50 2.55
N ILE A 19 9.20 11.73 3.48
CA ILE A 19 9.45 12.23 4.83
C ILE A 19 8.76 11.28 5.81
N TYR A 20 9.50 10.91 6.86
CA TYR A 20 9.04 10.06 7.95
C TYR A 20 9.20 10.78 9.28
N ASP A 21 8.45 10.35 10.28
CA ASP A 21 8.72 10.65 11.68
C ASP A 21 9.88 9.78 12.21
N ALA A 22 10.25 10.00 13.48
CA ALA A 22 11.34 9.27 14.13
C ALA A 22 11.04 7.78 14.37
N ALA A 23 9.77 7.38 14.36
CA ALA A 23 9.33 6.00 14.54
C ALA A 23 9.19 5.24 13.21
N GLY A 24 9.36 5.90 12.06
CA GLY A 24 9.21 5.30 10.73
C GLY A 24 7.82 5.51 10.12
N GLY A 25 6.93 6.21 10.83
CA GLY A 25 5.65 6.64 10.31
C GLY A 25 5.86 7.58 9.12
N LYS A 26 5.40 7.17 7.94
CA LYS A 26 5.46 7.97 6.73
C LYS A 26 4.52 9.17 6.87
N LEU A 27 5.06 10.38 6.70
CA LEU A 27 4.31 11.64 6.83
C LEU A 27 3.96 12.22 5.47
N ARG A 28 4.89 12.15 4.51
CA ARG A 28 4.69 12.69 3.15
C ARG A 28 5.43 11.87 2.11
N ARG A 29 4.77 11.67 0.97
CA ARG A 29 5.39 11.21 -0.28
C ARG A 29 5.11 12.26 -1.35
N TRP A 30 6.09 12.60 -2.18
CA TRP A 30 5.78 13.34 -3.41
C TRP A 30 6.60 12.79 -4.56
N THR A 31 5.97 12.79 -5.73
CA THR A 31 6.51 12.20 -6.95
C THR A 31 6.57 13.29 -8.00
N VAL A 32 7.74 13.45 -8.59
CA VAL A 32 7.95 14.26 -9.79
C VAL A 32 8.07 13.30 -10.96
N ASP A 33 7.04 13.24 -11.78
CA ASP A 33 6.97 12.45 -12.99
C ASP A 33 7.48 13.27 -14.18
N CYS A 34 8.51 12.78 -14.84
CA CYS A 34 9.18 13.40 -15.98
C CYS A 34 8.83 12.72 -17.32
N THR A 35 7.88 11.78 -17.34
CA THR A 35 7.41 11.14 -18.58
C THR A 35 6.58 12.08 -19.45
N SER A 36 6.05 13.16 -18.87
CA SER A 36 5.38 14.28 -19.56
C SER A 36 6.13 15.60 -19.36
N LEU A 37 6.02 16.51 -20.34
CA LEU A 37 6.57 17.86 -20.26
C LEU A 37 5.44 18.91 -20.20
N PRO A 38 5.40 19.80 -19.18
CA PRO A 38 6.29 19.86 -18.02
C PRO A 38 6.08 18.67 -17.07
N GLY A 39 7.09 18.38 -16.24
CA GLY A 39 7.01 17.31 -15.26
C GLY A 39 5.86 17.52 -14.26
N ILE A 40 5.12 16.46 -13.96
CA ILE A 40 3.94 16.50 -13.10
C ILE A 40 4.33 16.12 -11.68
N GLN A 41 4.02 17.00 -10.73
CA GLN A 41 4.19 16.70 -9.31
C GLN A 41 2.88 16.22 -8.67
N THR A 42 2.95 15.11 -7.94
CA THR A 42 1.85 14.64 -7.09
C THR A 42 2.34 14.49 -5.65
N THR A 43 1.69 15.16 -4.71
CA THR A 43 2.01 15.10 -3.27
C THR A 43 0.94 14.29 -2.56
N THR A 44 1.36 13.33 -1.72
CA THR A 44 0.52 12.55 -0.81
C THR A 44 0.92 12.84 0.62
N LEU A 45 -0.03 13.27 1.45
CA LEU A 45 0.15 13.51 2.88
C LEU A 45 -0.57 12.43 3.66
N TYR A 46 0.09 11.91 4.70
CA TYR A 46 -0.40 10.85 5.56
C TYR A 46 -0.61 11.42 6.96
N LEU A 47 -1.84 11.31 7.48
CA LEU A 47 -2.22 11.72 8.83
C LEU A 47 -2.93 10.56 9.50
N GLY A 48 -2.14 9.69 10.16
CA GLY A 48 -2.64 8.42 10.68
C GLY A 48 -3.23 7.56 9.55
N SER A 49 -4.48 7.13 9.68
CA SER A 49 -5.20 6.39 8.64
C SER A 49 -5.82 7.27 7.55
N THR A 50 -5.55 8.58 7.55
CA THR A 50 -6.10 9.54 6.58
C THR A 50 -5.09 9.85 5.48
N LEU A 51 -5.55 9.82 4.23
CA LEU A 51 -4.72 10.09 3.05
C LEU A 51 -5.26 11.31 2.30
N TYR A 52 -4.38 12.28 2.08
CA TYR A 52 -4.62 13.43 1.21
C TYR A 52 -3.70 13.33 -0.01
N GLN A 53 -4.20 13.78 -1.15
CA GLN A 53 -3.39 13.94 -2.36
C GLN A 53 -3.62 15.34 -2.92
N ASN A 54 -2.55 16.09 -3.13
CA ASN A 54 -2.57 17.49 -3.57
C ASN A 54 -3.57 18.33 -2.73
N ASP A 55 -3.40 18.29 -1.41
CA ASP A 55 -4.24 18.97 -0.41
C ASP A 55 -5.73 18.61 -0.43
N THR A 56 -6.11 17.56 -1.17
CA THR A 56 -7.48 17.06 -1.27
C THR A 56 -7.60 15.73 -0.54
N LEU A 57 -8.57 15.63 0.37
CA LEU A 57 -8.86 14.38 1.08
C LEU A 57 -9.25 13.29 0.08
N LYS A 58 -8.62 12.11 0.18
CA LYS A 58 -9.00 10.93 -0.60
C LYS A 58 -9.85 9.98 0.21
N PHE A 59 -9.42 9.65 1.43
CA PHE A 59 -10.18 8.83 2.36
C PHE A 59 -9.55 8.88 3.75
N PHE A 60 -10.28 8.40 4.74
CA PHE A 60 -9.75 7.98 6.03
C PHE A 60 -10.11 6.51 6.30
N GLY A 61 -9.22 5.80 6.98
CA GLY A 61 -9.43 4.41 7.35
C GLY A 61 -10.48 4.25 8.44
N THR A 62 -11.25 3.18 8.35
CA THR A 62 -12.19 2.71 9.39
C THR A 62 -11.76 1.32 9.86
N ALA A 63 -12.39 0.79 10.92
CA ALA A 63 -12.05 -0.53 11.45
C ALA A 63 -12.22 -1.66 10.41
N VAL A 64 -13.12 -1.48 9.43
CA VAL A 64 -13.51 -2.51 8.45
C VAL A 64 -13.19 -2.13 7.01
N GLY A 65 -12.52 -0.99 6.77
CA GLY A 65 -12.21 -0.50 5.44
C GLY A 65 -11.82 0.97 5.40
N ARG A 66 -12.48 1.76 4.55
CA ARG A 66 -12.23 3.21 4.43
C ARG A 66 -13.53 3.97 4.17
N SER A 67 -13.51 5.26 4.48
CA SER A 67 -14.57 6.19 4.09
C SER A 67 -13.98 7.28 3.19
N ARG A 68 -14.62 7.51 2.04
CA ARG A 68 -14.22 8.48 1.02
C ARG A 68 -15.33 9.49 0.79
N PRO A 69 -15.02 10.75 0.47
CA PRO A 69 -16.06 11.71 0.12
C PRO A 69 -16.72 11.32 -1.21
N ALA A 70 -18.02 11.56 -1.33
CA ALA A 70 -18.70 11.56 -2.63
C ALA A 70 -18.13 12.67 -3.52
N SER A 71 -18.34 12.58 -4.84
CA SER A 71 -17.80 13.55 -5.82
C SER A 71 -18.17 15.00 -5.53
N SER A 72 -19.34 15.23 -4.92
CA SER A 72 -19.84 16.55 -4.50
C SER A 72 -19.37 16.99 -3.10
N TYR A 73 -18.61 16.15 -2.38
CA TYR A 73 -18.19 16.37 -0.99
C TYR A 73 -19.35 16.64 -0.02
N SER A 74 -20.57 16.22 -0.38
CA SER A 74 -21.79 16.45 0.41
C SER A 74 -22.17 15.24 1.28
N SER A 75 -21.55 14.09 1.05
CA SER A 75 -21.79 12.85 1.79
C SER A 75 -20.53 11.98 1.83
N TRP A 76 -20.57 10.98 2.70
CA TRP A 76 -19.54 9.96 2.83
C TRP A 76 -19.99 8.67 2.18
N ILE A 77 -19.04 7.99 1.56
CA ILE A 77 -19.19 6.66 0.99
C ILE A 77 -18.22 5.75 1.72
N ASN A 78 -18.70 4.61 2.20
CA ASN A 78 -17.91 3.61 2.89
C ASN A 78 -17.60 2.45 1.94
N ASP A 79 -16.31 2.13 1.89
CA ASP A 79 -15.79 0.95 1.22
C ASP A 79 -15.36 -0.05 2.30
N TYR A 80 -15.89 -1.27 2.24
CA TYR A 80 -15.64 -2.38 3.16
C TYR A 80 -14.64 -3.37 2.58
N PHE A 81 -13.65 -3.77 3.37
CA PHE A 81 -12.58 -4.65 2.92
C PHE A 81 -12.83 -6.08 3.39
N LEU A 82 -12.97 -7.00 2.44
CA LEU A 82 -12.93 -8.43 2.72
C LEU A 82 -11.49 -8.89 2.59
N LYS A 83 -10.92 -9.31 3.73
CA LYS A 83 -9.53 -9.72 3.85
C LYS A 83 -9.40 -11.25 3.88
N ASP A 84 -8.24 -11.76 3.48
CA ASP A 84 -7.87 -13.16 3.74
C ASP A 84 -7.28 -13.35 5.14
N HIS A 85 -6.85 -14.58 5.47
CA HIS A 85 -6.31 -14.93 6.78
C HIS A 85 -5.00 -14.23 7.14
N LEU A 86 -4.30 -13.65 6.16
CA LEU A 86 -3.09 -12.84 6.37
C LEU A 86 -3.41 -11.34 6.41
N GLY A 87 -4.68 -10.97 6.34
CA GLY A 87 -5.14 -9.59 6.32
C GLY A 87 -4.98 -8.91 4.96
N ASN A 88 -4.73 -9.63 3.87
CA ASN A 88 -4.63 -9.03 2.53
C ASN A 88 -6.02 -8.67 2.02
N THR A 89 -6.19 -7.46 1.46
CA THR A 89 -7.47 -7.01 0.90
C THR A 89 -7.79 -7.77 -0.39
N ARG A 90 -8.74 -8.70 -0.35
CA ARG A 90 -9.15 -9.53 -1.51
C ARG A 90 -10.29 -8.93 -2.29
N VAL A 91 -11.28 -8.35 -1.60
CA VAL A 91 -12.45 -7.75 -2.23
C VAL A 91 -12.79 -6.46 -1.53
N ILE A 92 -13.24 -5.46 -2.29
CA ILE A 92 -13.80 -4.23 -1.76
C ILE A 92 -15.23 -4.08 -2.22
N ILE A 93 -16.12 -3.88 -1.26
CA ILE A 93 -17.55 -3.64 -1.46
C ILE A 93 -17.85 -2.20 -1.05
N THR A 94 -18.65 -1.46 -1.81
CA THR A 94 -19.00 -0.07 -1.54
C THR A 94 -20.49 0.09 -1.19
N ASP A 95 -20.81 1.07 -0.34
CA ASP A 95 -22.19 1.53 -0.13
C ASP A 95 -22.60 2.67 -1.09
N ASP A 96 -21.80 2.92 -2.12
CA ASP A 96 -22.10 3.86 -3.18
C ASP A 96 -23.19 3.31 -4.11
N TYR A 97 -24.43 3.74 -3.92
CA TYR A 97 -25.54 3.30 -4.78
C TYR A 97 -25.51 3.91 -6.20
N THR A 98 -24.54 4.76 -6.52
CA THR A 98 -24.41 5.36 -7.85
C THR A 98 -23.55 4.53 -8.80
N VAL A 99 -22.81 3.55 -8.27
CA VAL A 99 -21.97 2.66 -9.08
C VAL A 99 -22.76 1.48 -9.65
N SER A 100 -22.31 0.96 -10.78
CA SER A 100 -22.95 -0.16 -11.48
C SER A 100 -22.89 -1.51 -10.74
N SER A 101 -22.01 -1.64 -9.75
CA SER A 101 -21.77 -2.86 -8.98
C SER A 101 -21.35 -2.49 -7.57
N ALA A 102 -21.86 -3.19 -6.56
CA ALA A 102 -21.40 -3.01 -5.18
C ALA A 102 -19.95 -3.48 -4.99
N ILE A 103 -19.47 -4.43 -5.79
CA ILE A 103 -18.07 -4.87 -5.80
C ILE A 103 -17.28 -3.91 -6.68
N ILE A 104 -16.30 -3.21 -6.10
CA ILE A 104 -15.48 -2.20 -6.80
C ILE A 104 -14.03 -2.63 -7.05
N GLU A 105 -13.53 -3.62 -6.31
CA GLU A 105 -12.18 -4.16 -6.47
C GLU A 105 -12.14 -5.63 -6.06
N VAL A 106 -11.45 -6.46 -6.85
CA VAL A 106 -11.11 -7.85 -6.54
C VAL A 106 -9.64 -8.05 -6.84
N ASN A 107 -8.87 -8.39 -5.82
CA ASN A 107 -7.43 -8.62 -5.91
C ASN A 107 -7.10 -10.08 -5.68
N SER A 108 -6.15 -10.57 -6.47
CA SER A 108 -5.50 -11.86 -6.26
C SER A 108 -3.99 -11.70 -6.29
N TYR A 109 -3.31 -12.42 -5.42
CA TYR A 109 -1.87 -12.30 -5.20
C TYR A 109 -1.18 -13.63 -5.44
N TYR A 110 -0.02 -13.60 -6.07
CA TYR A 110 0.99 -14.65 -5.93
C TYR A 110 1.47 -14.71 -4.47
N PRO A 111 2.09 -15.81 -4.04
CA PRO A 111 2.45 -16.00 -2.63
C PRO A 111 3.21 -14.83 -2.01
N TYR A 112 4.13 -14.19 -2.74
CA TYR A 112 4.93 -13.05 -2.22
C TYR A 112 4.30 -11.66 -2.45
N GLY A 113 3.04 -11.59 -2.87
CA GLY A 113 2.29 -10.34 -2.95
C GLY A 113 2.21 -9.69 -4.33
N LEU A 114 2.82 -10.28 -5.36
CA LEU A 114 2.66 -9.78 -6.74
C LEU A 114 1.20 -9.95 -7.19
N GLU A 115 0.60 -8.90 -7.73
CA GLU A 115 -0.79 -8.94 -8.17
C GLU A 115 -0.98 -9.76 -9.47
N MET A 116 -1.95 -10.68 -9.45
CA MET A 116 -2.41 -11.43 -10.61
C MET A 116 -3.39 -10.59 -11.44
N LYS A 117 -2.87 -9.59 -12.16
CA LYS A 117 -3.69 -8.57 -12.87
C LYS A 117 -4.74 -9.14 -13.82
N ASN A 118 -4.49 -10.30 -14.44
CA ASN A 118 -5.40 -10.88 -15.44
C ASN A 118 -6.69 -11.49 -14.86
N ILE A 119 -6.75 -11.76 -13.55
CA ILE A 119 -7.93 -12.34 -12.89
C ILE A 119 -8.52 -11.41 -11.83
N GLY A 120 -7.99 -10.19 -11.73
CA GLY A 120 -8.53 -9.17 -10.85
C GLY A 120 -9.71 -8.43 -11.48
N TYR A 121 -10.36 -7.62 -10.67
CA TYR A 121 -11.38 -6.68 -11.11
C TYR A 121 -11.13 -5.33 -10.46
N HIS A 122 -11.28 -4.25 -11.21
CA HIS A 122 -11.28 -2.90 -10.67
C HIS A 122 -12.31 -2.08 -11.45
N GLN A 123 -13.22 -1.45 -10.72
CA GLN A 123 -14.28 -0.69 -11.34
C GLN A 123 -13.75 0.63 -11.92
N SER A 124 -14.00 0.83 -13.21
CA SER A 124 -13.62 2.06 -13.90
C SER A 124 -14.25 3.29 -13.24
N GLY A 125 -13.46 4.37 -13.11
CA GLY A 125 -13.87 5.61 -12.46
C GLY A 125 -13.79 5.60 -10.92
N VAL A 126 -13.57 4.45 -10.28
CA VAL A 126 -13.38 4.35 -8.83
C VAL A 126 -11.88 4.40 -8.50
N THR A 127 -11.50 5.17 -7.49
CA THR A 127 -10.09 5.21 -7.07
C THR A 127 -9.69 3.89 -6.42
N ALA A 128 -8.69 3.22 -6.98
CA ALA A 128 -8.15 1.97 -6.46
C ALA A 128 -7.66 2.12 -5.01
N ASN A 129 -7.77 1.05 -4.23
CA ASN A 129 -7.23 1.02 -2.89
C ASN A 129 -5.72 0.70 -2.90
N PRO A 130 -4.86 1.54 -2.31
CA PRO A 130 -3.43 1.25 -2.27
C PRO A 130 -3.07 0.21 -1.20
N TYR A 131 -3.90 -0.02 -0.17
CA TYR A 131 -3.60 -0.93 0.95
C TYR A 131 -4.01 -2.37 0.68
N LYS A 132 -3.05 -3.19 0.24
CA LYS A 132 -3.33 -4.45 -0.46
C LYS A 132 -2.82 -5.67 0.29
N TYR A 133 -1.56 -6.01 0.14
CA TYR A 133 -0.94 -7.24 0.65
C TYR A 133 -0.22 -7.01 1.98
N ASN A 134 0.23 -8.07 2.62
CA ASN A 134 0.99 -8.05 3.87
C ASN A 134 0.25 -7.33 5.00
N SER A 135 -0.97 -7.80 5.28
CA SER A 135 -1.90 -7.19 6.25
C SER A 135 -2.28 -5.73 5.93
N GLY A 136 -2.34 -5.41 4.64
CA GLY A 136 -2.78 -4.10 4.15
C GLY A 136 -1.66 -3.06 4.03
N ALA A 137 -0.43 -3.47 3.75
CA ALA A 137 0.65 -2.57 3.38
C ALA A 137 0.31 -1.78 2.11
N GLU A 138 0.77 -0.53 2.04
CA GLU A 138 0.53 0.34 0.89
C GLU A 138 1.38 -0.09 -0.30
N LEU A 139 0.75 -0.37 -1.43
CA LEU A 139 1.42 -0.62 -2.70
C LEU A 139 1.72 0.70 -3.42
N ASN A 140 3.00 1.00 -3.60
CA ASN A 140 3.45 2.11 -4.43
C ASN A 140 3.84 1.61 -5.83
N GLN A 141 3.10 2.09 -6.82
CA GLN A 141 3.31 1.81 -8.24
C GLN A 141 3.70 3.04 -9.08
N GLN A 142 4.01 4.16 -8.42
CA GLN A 142 4.37 5.40 -9.12
C GLN A 142 5.66 5.21 -9.91
N LEU A 143 5.78 5.85 -11.08
CA LEU A 143 6.96 5.74 -11.96
C LEU A 143 7.34 4.31 -12.36
N GLY A 144 6.43 3.33 -12.24
CA GLY A 144 6.67 1.93 -12.61
C GLY A 144 7.41 1.10 -11.56
N ILE A 145 7.62 1.62 -10.34
CA ILE A 145 8.02 0.74 -9.23
C ILE A 145 6.86 -0.17 -8.82
N ASN A 146 7.12 -1.16 -7.97
CA ASN A 146 6.09 -2.03 -7.43
C ASN A 146 6.53 -2.48 -6.04
N LEU A 147 6.36 -1.61 -5.04
CA LEU A 147 6.87 -1.83 -3.69
C LEU A 147 5.76 -1.71 -2.66
N TYR A 148 5.67 -2.67 -1.75
CA TYR A 148 4.88 -2.53 -0.55
C TYR A 148 5.67 -1.76 0.51
N GLU A 149 5.12 -0.65 0.97
CA GLU A 149 5.76 0.25 1.93
C GLU A 149 5.30 -0.10 3.34
N THR A 150 6.15 -0.79 4.11
CA THR A 150 5.93 -1.04 5.54
C THR A 150 6.65 0.03 6.38
N THR A 151 6.46 -0.02 7.70
CA THR A 151 7.04 0.97 8.63
C THR A 151 8.56 0.98 8.61
N PHE A 152 9.19 -0.19 8.54
CA PHE A 152 10.64 -0.30 8.68
C PHE A 152 11.37 -0.71 7.39
N ARG A 153 10.66 -1.31 6.44
CA ARG A 153 11.25 -1.80 5.18
C ARG A 153 10.29 -1.61 4.00
N SER A 154 10.84 -1.76 2.80
CA SER A 154 10.10 -1.75 1.55
C SER A 154 10.18 -3.17 0.98
N LEU A 155 9.03 -3.82 0.85
CA LEU A 155 8.91 -5.18 0.35
C LEU A 155 8.76 -5.15 -1.17
N ASP A 156 9.71 -5.79 -1.84
CA ASP A 156 9.57 -6.17 -3.24
C ASP A 156 8.68 -7.43 -3.33
N PRO A 157 7.58 -7.40 -4.09
CA PRO A 157 6.66 -8.51 -4.26
C PRO A 157 7.23 -9.72 -5.00
N HIS A 158 8.51 -9.71 -5.36
CA HIS A 158 9.28 -10.90 -5.74
C HIS A 158 9.89 -11.65 -4.53
N GLY A 159 9.60 -11.21 -3.30
CA GLY A 159 9.86 -11.96 -2.07
C GLY A 159 11.11 -11.52 -1.29
N ARG A 160 11.52 -10.26 -1.41
CA ARG A 160 12.67 -9.71 -0.65
C ARG A 160 12.39 -8.29 -0.16
N PHE A 161 12.93 -7.95 1.01
CA PHE A 161 13.00 -6.54 1.41
C PHE A 161 14.18 -5.84 0.76
N TRP A 162 14.06 -4.53 0.55
CA TRP A 162 15.15 -3.70 0.02
C TRP A 162 16.17 -3.31 1.10
N GLN A 163 15.75 -3.24 2.35
CA GLN A 163 16.54 -2.83 3.50
C GLN A 163 16.91 -4.03 4.36
N LEU A 164 18.03 -3.89 5.08
CA LEU A 164 18.43 -4.83 6.13
C LEU A 164 17.37 -4.87 7.24
N ASP A 165 17.15 -6.07 7.77
CA ASP A 165 16.28 -6.30 8.92
C ASP A 165 16.74 -5.49 10.15
N PRO A 166 15.87 -4.62 10.72
CA PRO A 166 16.14 -3.98 12.00
C PRO A 166 16.26 -4.97 13.17
N ARG A 167 15.62 -6.14 13.06
CA ARG A 167 15.59 -7.20 14.07
C ARG A 167 15.91 -8.55 13.42
N PRO A 168 17.18 -8.78 13.04
CA PRO A 168 17.54 -9.94 12.25
C PRO A 168 17.42 -11.26 13.01
N ASP A 169 16.92 -12.28 12.33
CA ASP A 169 17.05 -13.67 12.74
C ASP A 169 18.48 -14.17 12.41
N PRO A 170 19.26 -14.67 13.39
CA PRO A 170 20.60 -15.20 13.16
C PRO A 170 20.65 -16.33 12.12
N MET A 171 19.55 -17.06 11.93
CA MET A 171 19.47 -18.20 11.01
C MET A 171 18.95 -17.82 9.61
N GLY A 172 18.51 -16.57 9.42
CA GLY A 172 17.89 -16.07 8.21
C GLY A 172 18.75 -15.07 7.43
N SER A 173 18.35 -14.79 6.20
CA SER A 173 18.90 -13.65 5.45
C SER A 173 18.35 -12.34 6.01
N LEU A 174 19.19 -11.30 6.09
CA LEU A 174 18.77 -9.93 6.47
C LEU A 174 17.73 -9.30 5.53
N TYR A 175 17.49 -9.92 4.37
CA TYR A 175 16.50 -9.50 3.37
C TYR A 175 15.35 -10.52 3.22
N ALA A 176 15.32 -11.55 4.08
CA ALA A 176 14.28 -12.56 4.06
C ALA A 176 12.91 -11.93 4.38
N THR A 177 11.87 -12.52 3.80
CA THR A 177 10.48 -12.10 4.01
C THR A 177 9.71 -13.27 4.60
N MET A 178 8.86 -13.02 5.59
CA MET A 178 7.86 -13.97 6.10
C MET A 178 8.43 -15.36 6.43
N ALA A 179 9.67 -15.44 6.94
CA ALA A 179 10.42 -16.68 7.19
C ALA A 179 10.46 -17.66 5.99
N GLY A 180 10.34 -17.15 4.76
CA GLY A 180 10.27 -17.96 3.53
C GLY A 180 8.92 -18.64 3.28
N ASN A 181 7.90 -18.35 4.10
CA ASN A 181 6.57 -18.95 3.97
C ASN A 181 5.46 -17.88 4.01
N PRO A 182 5.27 -17.14 2.91
CA PRO A 182 4.29 -16.05 2.83
C PRO A 182 2.83 -16.55 2.72
N ILE A 183 2.61 -17.88 2.74
CA ILE A 183 1.27 -18.48 2.79
C ILE A 183 0.78 -18.54 4.25
N LEU A 184 1.70 -18.67 5.21
CA LEU A 184 1.38 -18.77 6.63
C LEU A 184 1.64 -17.49 7.41
N PHE A 185 2.57 -16.65 6.94
CA PHE A 185 3.02 -15.49 7.70
C PHE A 185 2.86 -14.19 6.91
N SER A 186 2.53 -13.12 7.62
CA SER A 186 2.72 -11.74 7.20
C SER A 186 3.79 -11.07 8.07
N ASP A 187 4.35 -9.95 7.63
CA ASP A 187 5.26 -9.08 8.39
C ASP A 187 4.80 -7.63 8.20
N PRO A 188 3.72 -7.19 8.88
CA PRO A 188 3.02 -5.93 8.57
C PRO A 188 3.90 -4.68 8.75
N LEU A 189 4.81 -4.72 9.72
CA LEU A 189 5.72 -3.62 10.03
C LEU A 189 7.04 -3.72 9.24
N GLY A 190 7.38 -4.90 8.74
CA GLY A 190 8.66 -5.18 8.09
C GLY A 190 9.80 -5.30 9.09
N ASP A 191 9.59 -5.95 10.21
CA ASP A 191 10.62 -6.22 11.23
C ASP A 191 10.44 -7.57 11.93
N MET A 192 9.22 -8.07 12.03
CA MET A 192 8.91 -9.34 12.66
C MET A 192 7.65 -9.95 12.05
N ILE A 193 7.69 -11.27 11.85
CA ILE A 193 6.51 -12.00 11.40
C ILE A 193 5.38 -11.91 12.42
N ASN A 194 4.17 -11.70 11.93
CA ASN A 194 2.96 -11.83 12.73
C ASN A 194 2.61 -13.32 12.85
N TYR A 195 2.52 -13.79 14.08
CA TYR A 195 2.12 -15.18 14.39
C TYR A 195 0.61 -15.30 14.67
N ASP A 196 -0.09 -14.19 14.83
CA ASP A 196 -1.47 -14.18 15.23
C ASP A 196 -2.38 -14.29 13.99
N ASN A 197 -3.11 -15.40 13.91
CA ASN A 197 -4.15 -15.66 12.90
C ASN A 197 -5.52 -15.08 13.30
N GLU A 198 -5.58 -14.21 14.32
CA GLU A 198 -6.84 -13.65 14.81
C GLU A 198 -7.07 -12.28 14.19
N GLY A 199 -8.12 -12.21 13.37
CA GLY A 199 -8.55 -11.02 12.64
C GLY A 199 -9.32 -10.00 13.47
#